data_AF-A0A9E0VKR8-F1
#
_entry.id   AF-A0A9E0VKR8-F1
#
_cell.length_a   1.000
_cell.length_b   1.000
_cell.length_c   1.000
_cell.angle_alpha   90.00
_cell.angle_beta   90.00
_cell.angle_gamma   90.00
#
_symmetry.space_group_name_H-M   'P 1'
#
loop_
_entity.id
_entity.type
_entity.pdbx_description
1 polymer ?
#
loop_
_entity_poly.entity_id
_entity_poly.type
_entity_poly.pdbx_seq_one_letter_code
_entity_poly.pdbx_strand_id
1 'polypeptide(L)'
;MRWISSLVVLFPIVAHAAEFTGDFCDARTRGTMTATIDKIADDRGMRIAFENDGGLAGGGVCWWHSRLQRAAWYLARFDAMAPAPTRDEAKRLVRRLVSRKEVVTIPGYADFRSFTKDFEPVVQSELNAWQLRDAFINQAYLRGLSGVSHYRHPEKFRARLEKVFTEYNEARARGDVVWVMLQMRGIASHASLIRGMELTPDGGFRIAMVDSNFPDKLVEYVARPGDLELNPSSIQVDDYTSVPYAGFTRDLRRIHRAVERYCDPDFKSTPAEDAEDADDTVDPRDFDLLVD
;
A
#
# COMPACT_ATOMS: atom_id res chain seq x y z
N MET A 1 -50.99 41.12 -0.16
CA MET A 1 -50.00 40.05 0.12
C MET A 1 -49.32 39.68 -1.19
N ARG A 2 -48.05 40.06 -1.38
CA ARG A 2 -47.26 39.72 -2.56
C ARG A 2 -46.44 38.47 -2.25
N TRP A 3 -46.68 37.40 -3.01
CA TRP A 3 -45.90 36.16 -2.95
C TRP A 3 -44.60 36.36 -3.73
N ILE A 4 -43.46 36.23 -3.06
CA ILE A 4 -42.13 36.22 -3.69
C ILE A 4 -41.82 34.77 -4.00
N SER A 5 -41.92 34.39 -5.27
CA SER A 5 -41.45 33.09 -5.76
C SER A 5 -39.92 33.08 -5.76
N SER A 6 -39.33 32.40 -4.78
CA SER A 6 -37.89 32.13 -4.75
C SER A 6 -37.52 31.14 -5.85
N LEU A 7 -36.86 31.62 -6.88
CA LEU A 7 -36.24 30.81 -7.93
C LEU A 7 -35.02 30.08 -7.32
N VAL A 8 -35.15 28.77 -7.10
CA VAL A 8 -34.02 27.94 -6.67
C VAL A 8 -33.18 27.65 -7.91
N VAL A 9 -32.06 28.36 -8.05
CA VAL A 9 -31.05 28.07 -9.07
C VAL A 9 -30.21 26.89 -8.58
N LEU A 10 -30.51 25.70 -9.10
CA LEU A 10 -29.66 24.52 -8.93
C LEU A 10 -28.42 24.71 -9.81
N PHE A 11 -27.32 25.15 -9.20
CA PHE A 11 -26.02 25.05 -9.85
C PHE A 11 -25.61 23.57 -9.84
N PRO A 12 -25.32 22.95 -11.00
CA PRO A 12 -24.71 21.63 -11.01
C PRO A 12 -23.36 21.74 -10.29
N ILE A 13 -23.21 20.99 -9.20
CA ILE A 13 -21.90 20.78 -8.59
C ILE A 13 -21.11 19.96 -9.61
N VAL A 14 -20.35 20.66 -10.46
CA VAL A 14 -19.32 20.03 -11.28
C VAL A 14 -18.21 19.66 -10.31
N ALA A 15 -18.30 18.45 -9.75
CA ALA A 15 -17.18 17.84 -9.06
C ALA A 15 -16.01 17.86 -10.03
N HIS A 16 -14.98 18.64 -9.71
CA HIS A 16 -13.70 18.54 -10.38
C HIS A 16 -13.13 17.20 -9.96
N ALA A 17 -13.56 16.12 -10.63
CA ALA A 17 -12.80 14.88 -10.65
C ALA A 17 -11.40 15.32 -11.06
N ALA A 18 -10.42 15.12 -10.17
CA ALA A 18 -9.05 15.43 -10.48
C ALA A 18 -8.73 14.64 -11.73
N GLU A 19 -8.71 15.34 -12.87
CA GLU A 19 -8.39 14.77 -14.16
C GLU A 19 -6.93 14.33 -14.07
N PHE A 20 -6.74 13.10 -13.62
CA PHE A 20 -5.50 12.36 -13.77
C PHE A 20 -5.41 11.88 -15.24
N THR A 21 -5.67 12.81 -16.17
CA THR A 21 -5.78 12.61 -17.62
C THR A 21 -4.53 13.08 -18.36
N GLY A 22 -3.54 13.63 -17.65
CA GLY A 22 -2.16 13.58 -18.15
C GLY A 22 -1.86 12.13 -18.49
N ASP A 23 -1.40 11.86 -19.72
CA ASP A 23 -1.27 10.50 -20.23
C ASP A 23 -0.58 9.65 -19.16
N PHE A 24 -1.28 8.61 -18.70
CA PHE A 24 -0.83 7.72 -17.61
C PHE A 24 0.61 7.26 -17.85
N CYS A 25 0.97 7.14 -19.14
CA CYS A 25 2.30 6.82 -19.60
C CYS A 25 3.26 8.01 -19.63
N ASP A 26 2.82 9.21 -19.97
CA ASP A 26 3.64 10.42 -19.90
C ASP A 26 4.09 10.77 -18.48
N ALA A 27 3.19 10.63 -17.50
CA ALA A 27 3.53 10.87 -16.10
C ALA A 27 4.62 9.91 -15.59
N ARG A 28 4.75 8.74 -16.24
CA ARG A 28 5.74 7.72 -15.91
C ARG A 28 7.03 7.80 -16.73
N THR A 29 6.96 8.08 -18.02
CA THR A 29 8.16 8.14 -18.89
C THR A 29 9.03 9.35 -18.61
N ARG A 30 8.47 10.45 -18.08
CA ARG A 30 9.22 11.71 -17.86
C ARG A 30 9.88 11.85 -16.48
N GLY A 31 9.93 10.79 -15.68
CA GLY A 31 10.57 10.84 -14.35
C GLY A 31 9.81 11.67 -13.30
N THR A 32 8.57 12.09 -13.56
CA THR A 32 7.70 12.80 -12.60
C THR A 32 7.03 11.88 -11.57
N MET A 33 7.37 10.58 -11.58
CA MET A 33 6.70 9.54 -10.81
C MET A 33 6.74 9.78 -9.29
N THR A 34 7.82 10.36 -8.76
CA THR A 34 7.95 10.70 -7.34
C THR A 34 6.90 11.71 -6.88
N ALA A 35 6.67 12.78 -7.65
CA ALA A 35 5.63 13.77 -7.35
C ALA A 35 4.22 13.18 -7.51
N THR A 36 4.06 12.24 -8.43
CA THR A 36 2.80 11.51 -8.65
C THR A 36 2.46 10.58 -7.48
N ILE A 37 3.40 9.76 -7.00
CA ILE A 37 3.12 8.79 -5.94
C ILE A 37 2.85 9.47 -4.59
N ASP A 38 3.51 10.60 -4.29
CA ASP A 38 3.22 11.38 -3.08
C ASP A 38 1.80 11.91 -3.09
N LYS A 39 1.41 12.51 -4.23
CA LYS A 39 0.07 13.03 -4.42
C LYS A 39 -0.96 11.92 -4.27
N ILE A 40 -0.70 10.74 -4.84
CA ILE A 40 -1.59 9.57 -4.73
C ILE A 40 -1.66 9.06 -3.28
N ALA A 41 -0.53 8.99 -2.57
CA ALA A 41 -0.51 8.53 -1.18
C ALA A 41 -1.22 9.51 -0.23
N ASP A 42 -1.14 10.82 -0.51
CA ASP A 42 -1.82 11.88 0.24
C ASP A 42 -3.31 11.98 -0.11
N ASP A 43 -3.70 11.53 -1.31
CA ASP A 43 -5.09 11.52 -1.74
C ASP A 43 -5.88 10.42 -1.03
N ARG A 44 -6.78 10.83 -0.12
CA ARG A 44 -7.70 9.92 0.56
C ARG A 44 -8.60 9.17 -0.43
N GLY A 45 -8.96 9.76 -1.57
CA GLY A 45 -9.73 9.10 -2.63
C GLY A 45 -9.01 7.89 -3.21
N MET A 46 -7.68 7.84 -3.15
CA MET A 46 -6.90 6.71 -3.63
C MET A 46 -6.68 5.63 -2.57
N ARG A 47 -7.30 5.72 -1.39
CA ARG A 47 -7.19 4.72 -0.31
C ARG A 47 -8.40 3.79 -0.28
N ILE A 48 -8.20 2.55 0.20
CA ILE A 48 -9.30 1.62 0.49
C ILE A 48 -10.21 2.26 1.54
N ALA A 49 -11.52 2.19 1.35
CA ALA A 49 -12.49 2.94 2.16
C ALA A 49 -12.82 2.34 3.53
N PHE A 50 -12.41 1.09 3.77
CA PHE A 50 -12.77 0.32 4.95
C PHE A 50 -11.54 -0.20 5.67
N GLU A 51 -11.65 -0.32 6.99
CA GLU A 51 -10.65 -0.90 7.86
C GLU A 51 -10.45 -2.38 7.51
N ASN A 52 -9.26 -2.92 7.71
CA ASN A 52 -9.12 -4.36 7.54
C ASN A 52 -10.03 -5.09 8.54
N ASP A 53 -10.73 -6.12 8.04
CA ASP A 53 -11.53 -7.01 8.86
C ASP A 53 -11.28 -8.47 8.43
N GLY A 54 -11.49 -9.41 9.34
CA GLY A 54 -11.46 -10.84 9.08
C GLY A 54 -10.07 -11.45 8.89
N GLY A 55 -10.04 -12.49 8.05
CA GLY A 55 -8.87 -13.36 7.84
C GLY A 55 -8.87 -14.64 8.66
N LEU A 56 -7.78 -15.40 8.56
CA LEU A 56 -7.59 -16.62 9.35
C LEU A 56 -7.57 -16.25 10.84
N ALA A 57 -8.53 -16.81 11.61
CA ALA A 57 -8.74 -16.48 13.03
C ALA A 57 -9.00 -14.99 13.32
N GLY A 58 -9.54 -14.23 12.35
CA GLY A 58 -9.83 -12.81 12.53
C GLY A 58 -8.61 -11.89 12.46
N GLY A 59 -7.51 -12.33 11.85
CA GLY A 59 -6.31 -11.51 11.68
C GLY A 59 -5.52 -11.74 10.38
N GLY A 60 -4.54 -10.86 10.16
CA GLY A 60 -3.52 -10.97 9.12
C GLY A 60 -3.88 -10.38 7.75
N VAL A 61 -5.15 -10.06 7.48
CA VAL A 61 -5.57 -9.52 6.17
C VAL A 61 -4.86 -8.20 5.83
N CYS A 62 -4.42 -7.45 6.84
CA CYS A 62 -3.69 -6.20 6.71
C CYS A 62 -2.53 -6.24 5.70
N TRP A 63 -1.81 -7.36 5.59
CA TRP A 63 -0.75 -7.54 4.61
C TRP A 63 -1.26 -7.43 3.18
N TRP A 64 -2.31 -8.18 2.87
CA TRP A 64 -2.92 -8.22 1.55
C TRP A 64 -3.67 -6.93 1.25
N HIS A 65 -4.24 -6.29 2.27
CA HIS A 65 -4.85 -4.97 2.18
C HIS A 65 -3.82 -3.92 1.73
N SER A 66 -2.69 -3.79 2.44
CA SER A 66 -1.60 -2.87 2.07
C SER A 66 -0.95 -3.22 0.71
N ARG A 67 -0.88 -4.49 0.34
CA ARG A 67 -0.39 -4.90 -1.00
C ARG A 67 -1.38 -4.54 -2.11
N LEU A 68 -2.70 -4.72 -1.89
CA LEU A 68 -3.74 -4.31 -2.83
C LEU A 68 -3.77 -2.78 -2.98
N GLN A 69 -3.69 -2.06 -1.86
CA GLN A 69 -3.58 -0.60 -1.82
C GLN A 69 -2.41 -0.11 -2.68
N ARG A 70 -1.22 -0.71 -2.50
CA ARG A 70 -0.04 -0.39 -3.30
C ARG A 70 -0.30 -0.69 -4.78
N ALA A 71 -0.82 -1.88 -5.11
CA ALA A 71 -1.11 -2.23 -6.51
C ALA A 71 -2.07 -1.22 -7.17
N ALA A 72 -3.13 -0.80 -6.48
CA ALA A 72 -4.10 0.16 -7.00
C ALA A 72 -3.47 1.52 -7.32
N TRP A 73 -2.56 2.03 -6.49
CA TRP A 73 -1.86 3.29 -6.76
C TRP A 73 -1.08 3.31 -8.06
N TYR A 74 -0.61 2.14 -8.51
CA TYR A 74 0.17 2.05 -9.74
C TYR A 74 -0.62 1.55 -10.94
N LEU A 75 -1.63 0.71 -10.73
CA LEU A 75 -2.28 -0.06 -11.77
C LEU A 75 -3.75 0.33 -12.00
N ALA A 76 -4.39 1.04 -11.08
CA ALA A 76 -5.78 1.42 -11.27
C ALA A 76 -5.90 2.69 -12.14
N ARG A 77 -6.81 2.64 -13.10
CA ARG A 77 -7.33 3.80 -13.82
C ARG A 77 -8.83 3.91 -13.57
N PHE A 78 -9.36 5.12 -13.58
CA PHE A 78 -10.76 5.38 -13.23
C PHE A 78 -11.47 6.02 -14.42
N ASP A 79 -12.64 5.49 -14.76
CA ASP A 79 -13.55 6.04 -15.78
C ASP A 79 -14.91 6.30 -15.14
N ALA A 80 -15.08 7.49 -14.58
CA ALA A 80 -16.29 7.87 -13.84
C ALA A 80 -17.55 7.96 -14.73
N MET A 81 -17.40 8.05 -16.05
CA MET A 81 -18.52 8.20 -16.98
C MET A 81 -19.05 6.86 -17.49
N ALA A 82 -18.26 5.78 -17.38
CA ALA A 82 -18.70 4.44 -17.70
C ALA A 82 -19.71 3.91 -16.66
N PRO A 83 -20.57 2.93 -17.02
CA PRO A 83 -21.45 2.28 -16.06
C PRO A 83 -20.67 1.57 -14.95
N ALA A 84 -21.16 1.66 -13.70
CA ALA A 84 -20.58 0.91 -12.59
C ALA A 84 -20.63 -0.61 -12.85
N PRO A 85 -19.57 -1.36 -12.49
CA PRO A 85 -19.51 -2.79 -12.69
C PRO A 85 -20.57 -3.52 -11.84
N THR A 86 -20.99 -4.68 -12.31
CA THR A 86 -21.68 -5.67 -11.48
C THR A 86 -20.75 -6.23 -10.41
N ARG A 87 -21.32 -6.92 -9.42
CA ARG A 87 -20.55 -7.59 -8.35
C ARG A 87 -19.49 -8.56 -8.89
N ASP A 88 -19.82 -9.31 -9.95
CA ASP A 88 -18.89 -10.26 -10.57
C ASP A 88 -17.80 -9.58 -11.39
N GLU A 89 -18.11 -8.42 -12.00
CA GLU A 89 -17.11 -7.59 -12.67
C GLU A 89 -16.15 -6.96 -11.66
N ALA A 90 -16.66 -6.39 -10.57
CA ALA A 90 -15.85 -5.85 -9.48
C ALA A 90 -14.88 -6.92 -8.93
N LYS A 91 -15.37 -8.15 -8.71
CA LYS A 91 -14.54 -9.30 -8.32
C LYS A 91 -13.41 -9.58 -9.32
N ARG A 92 -13.68 -9.53 -10.62
CA ARG A 92 -12.64 -9.69 -11.67
C ARG A 92 -11.64 -8.54 -11.64
N LEU A 93 -12.08 -7.29 -11.47
CA LEU A 93 -11.21 -6.13 -11.37
C LEU A 93 -10.25 -6.26 -10.17
N VAL A 94 -10.77 -6.63 -8.99
CA VAL A 94 -9.94 -6.86 -7.79
C VAL A 94 -8.91 -7.97 -8.03
N ARG A 95 -9.31 -9.09 -8.65
CA ARG A 95 -8.38 -10.18 -8.99
C ARG A 95 -7.26 -9.75 -9.94
N ARG A 96 -7.57 -8.90 -10.92
CA ARG A 96 -6.58 -8.36 -11.85
C ARG A 96 -5.57 -7.47 -11.11
N LEU A 97 -6.03 -6.59 -10.21
CA LEU A 97 -5.16 -5.79 -9.35
C LEU A 97 -4.29 -6.66 -8.42
N VAL A 98 -4.90 -7.67 -7.77
CA VAL A 98 -4.19 -8.64 -6.93
C VAL A 98 -3.13 -9.41 -7.72
N SER A 99 -3.35 -9.68 -9.01
CA SER A 99 -2.36 -10.37 -9.84
C SER A 99 -1.14 -9.50 -10.17
N ARG A 100 -1.29 -8.17 -10.17
CA ARG A 100 -0.27 -7.18 -10.53
C ARG A 100 0.31 -7.35 -11.94
N LYS A 101 -0.46 -7.92 -12.87
CA LYS A 101 0.02 -8.24 -14.23
C LYS A 101 -0.35 -7.20 -15.28
N GLU A 102 -1.27 -6.30 -14.99
CA GLU A 102 -1.79 -5.35 -15.98
C GLU A 102 -2.36 -4.10 -15.31
N VAL A 103 -2.47 -3.02 -16.08
CA VAL A 103 -3.23 -1.83 -15.72
C VAL A 103 -4.73 -2.14 -15.85
N VAL A 104 -5.51 -1.75 -14.85
CA VAL A 104 -6.92 -2.08 -14.69
C VAL A 104 -7.75 -0.80 -14.69
N THR A 105 -8.59 -0.62 -15.72
CA THR A 105 -9.61 0.43 -15.72
C THR A 105 -10.82 -0.01 -14.89
N ILE A 106 -11.20 0.82 -13.93
CA ILE A 106 -12.34 0.68 -13.04
C ILE A 106 -13.44 1.63 -13.52
N PRO A 107 -14.53 1.12 -14.13
CA PRO A 107 -15.60 1.96 -14.67
C PRO A 107 -16.57 2.42 -13.56
N GLY A 108 -17.24 3.55 -13.76
CA GLY A 108 -18.25 4.11 -12.86
C GLY A 108 -17.74 4.73 -11.57
N TYR A 109 -16.43 4.86 -11.40
CA TYR A 109 -15.82 5.45 -10.23
C TYR A 109 -14.79 6.50 -10.62
N ALA A 110 -14.67 7.55 -9.81
CA ALA A 110 -13.63 8.56 -9.95
C ALA A 110 -12.34 8.18 -9.20
N ASP A 111 -12.44 7.30 -8.20
CA ASP A 111 -11.33 6.98 -7.30
C ASP A 111 -11.49 5.59 -6.65
N PHE A 112 -10.41 5.12 -6.00
CA PHE A 112 -10.36 3.78 -5.43
C PHE A 112 -11.22 3.64 -4.17
N ARG A 113 -11.35 4.73 -3.40
CA ARG A 113 -12.14 4.77 -2.17
C ARG A 113 -13.60 4.52 -2.47
N SER A 114 -14.16 5.23 -3.45
CA SER A 114 -15.55 5.09 -3.85
C SER A 114 -15.84 3.68 -4.37
N PHE A 115 -14.94 3.12 -5.19
CA PHE A 115 -15.04 1.73 -5.67
C PHE A 115 -15.02 0.72 -4.52
N THR A 116 -14.03 0.84 -3.63
CA THR A 116 -13.87 -0.11 -2.52
C THR A 116 -14.94 0.01 -1.45
N LYS A 117 -15.56 1.18 -1.31
CA LYS A 117 -16.72 1.39 -0.44
C LYS A 117 -17.94 0.63 -0.95
N ASP A 118 -18.28 0.77 -2.22
CA ASP A 118 -19.47 0.12 -2.80
C ASP A 118 -19.33 -1.40 -2.90
N PHE A 119 -18.09 -1.87 -3.09
CA PHE A 119 -17.76 -3.29 -3.23
C PHE A 119 -17.01 -3.89 -2.05
N GLU A 120 -17.10 -3.29 -0.87
CA GLU A 120 -16.37 -3.73 0.34
C GLU A 120 -16.50 -5.25 0.58
N PRO A 121 -17.70 -5.88 0.58
CA PRO A 121 -17.81 -7.32 0.79
C PRO A 121 -17.10 -8.16 -0.29
N VAL A 122 -17.00 -7.66 -1.52
CA VAL A 122 -16.29 -8.34 -2.62
C VAL A 122 -14.79 -8.21 -2.43
N VAL A 123 -14.31 -7.00 -2.15
CA VAL A 123 -12.89 -6.73 -1.93
C VAL A 123 -12.38 -7.54 -0.74
N GLN A 124 -13.09 -7.50 0.40
CA GLN A 124 -12.74 -8.26 1.60
C GLN A 124 -12.75 -9.78 1.35
N SER A 125 -13.74 -10.30 0.64
CA SER A 125 -13.78 -11.72 0.29
C SER A 125 -12.59 -12.14 -0.59
N GLU A 126 -12.14 -11.28 -1.51
CA GLU A 126 -10.99 -11.57 -2.37
C GLU A 126 -9.66 -11.42 -1.61
N LEU A 127 -9.55 -10.49 -0.67
CA LEU A 127 -8.41 -10.40 0.26
C LEU A 127 -8.29 -11.66 1.11
N ASN A 128 -9.40 -12.15 1.69
CA ASN A 128 -9.43 -13.40 2.47
C ASN A 128 -9.03 -14.62 1.61
N ALA A 129 -9.56 -14.70 0.39
CA ALA A 129 -9.21 -15.78 -0.55
C ALA A 129 -7.75 -15.69 -1.02
N TRP A 130 -7.20 -14.49 -1.13
CA TRP A 130 -5.78 -14.29 -1.41
C TRP A 130 -4.92 -14.71 -0.22
N GLN A 131 -5.26 -14.28 1.01
CA GLN A 131 -4.60 -14.73 2.24
C GLN A 131 -4.54 -16.24 2.32
N LEU A 132 -5.67 -16.93 2.15
CA LEU A 132 -5.71 -18.40 2.26
C LEU A 132 -4.78 -19.08 1.26
N ARG A 133 -4.77 -18.62 0.00
CA ARG A 133 -3.89 -19.16 -1.04
C ARG A 133 -2.42 -18.90 -0.73
N ASP A 134 -2.09 -17.69 -0.31
CA ASP A 134 -0.70 -17.29 -0.02
C ASP A 134 -0.18 -17.97 1.25
N ALA A 135 -1.03 -18.12 2.27
CA ALA A 135 -0.69 -18.83 3.50
C ALA A 135 -0.47 -20.33 3.27
N PHE A 136 -1.27 -20.96 2.41
CA PHE A 136 -1.15 -22.39 2.11
C PHE A 136 0.02 -22.70 1.16
N ILE A 137 0.20 -21.90 0.11
CA ILE A 137 1.19 -22.17 -0.95
C ILE A 137 2.57 -21.66 -0.55
N ASN A 138 2.64 -20.43 -0.05
CA ASN A 138 3.90 -19.71 0.16
C ASN A 138 4.32 -19.68 1.64
N GLN A 139 3.55 -20.31 2.54
CA GLN A 139 3.79 -20.29 3.98
C GLN A 139 4.06 -18.87 4.51
N ALA A 140 3.43 -17.86 3.90
CA ALA A 140 3.74 -16.45 4.15
C ALA A 140 3.59 -16.08 5.64
N TYR A 141 2.68 -16.76 6.35
CA TYR A 141 2.50 -16.61 7.79
C TYR A 141 3.74 -17.02 8.59
N LEU A 142 4.45 -18.09 8.22
CA LEU A 142 5.67 -18.51 8.92
C LEU A 142 6.77 -17.45 8.77
N ARG A 143 6.90 -16.88 7.56
CA ARG A 143 7.89 -15.84 7.26
C ARG A 143 7.60 -14.51 7.96
N GLY A 144 6.33 -14.17 8.14
CA GLY A 144 5.96 -12.96 8.87
C GLY A 144 5.97 -13.12 10.39
N LEU A 145 6.02 -14.33 10.92
CA LEU A 145 6.12 -14.57 12.37
C LEU A 145 7.57 -14.75 12.85
N SER A 146 8.55 -14.88 11.96
CA SER A 146 9.96 -15.12 12.30
C SER A 146 10.77 -13.85 12.57
N GLY A 147 10.12 -12.68 12.67
CA GLY A 147 10.77 -11.40 12.93
C GLY A 147 10.94 -11.06 14.41
N VAL A 148 11.87 -10.15 14.71
CA VAL A 148 11.99 -9.56 16.04
C VAL A 148 10.95 -8.47 16.22
N SER A 149 10.13 -8.57 17.26
CA SER A 149 9.16 -7.54 17.66
C SER A 149 9.70 -6.52 18.65
N HIS A 150 10.88 -6.78 19.23
CA HIS A 150 11.54 -5.89 20.19
C HIS A 150 13.05 -6.16 20.26
N TYR A 151 13.89 -5.13 20.14
CA TYR A 151 15.33 -5.29 20.32
C TYR A 151 15.75 -5.16 21.78
N ARG A 152 16.81 -5.86 22.19
CA ARG A 152 17.45 -5.66 23.52
C ARG A 152 18.42 -4.48 23.55
N HIS A 153 18.82 -4.02 22.36
CA HIS A 153 19.95 -3.14 22.14
C HIS A 153 19.54 -1.99 21.22
N PRO A 154 19.54 -0.71 21.70
CA PRO A 154 19.09 0.43 20.91
C PRO A 154 19.85 0.62 19.59
N GLU A 155 21.14 0.28 19.54
CA GLU A 155 21.96 0.38 18.35
C GLU A 155 21.51 -0.59 17.25
N LYS A 156 21.04 -1.79 17.60
CA LYS A 156 20.50 -2.76 16.64
C LYS A 156 19.17 -2.26 16.06
N PHE A 157 18.28 -1.71 16.92
CA PHE A 157 17.03 -1.11 16.46
C PHE A 157 17.28 0.11 15.55
N ARG A 158 18.21 0.98 15.95
CA ARG A 158 18.64 2.12 15.12
C ARG A 158 19.15 1.66 13.76
N ALA A 159 20.06 0.68 13.72
CA ALA A 159 20.60 0.15 12.46
C ALA A 159 19.48 -0.42 11.56
N ARG A 160 18.46 -1.04 12.16
CA ARG A 160 17.26 -1.49 11.42
C ARG A 160 16.48 -0.31 10.82
N LEU A 161 16.26 0.77 11.57
CA LEU A 161 15.62 1.98 11.05
C LEU A 161 16.45 2.67 9.97
N GLU A 162 17.77 2.71 10.12
CA GLU A 162 18.68 3.24 9.10
C GLU A 162 18.61 2.43 7.80
N LYS A 163 18.50 1.10 7.88
CA LYS A 163 18.25 0.26 6.69
C LYS A 163 16.91 0.62 6.02
N VAL A 164 15.83 0.71 6.79
CA VAL A 164 14.51 1.11 6.25
C VAL A 164 14.56 2.52 5.65
N PHE A 165 15.29 3.45 6.27
CA PHE A 165 15.46 4.81 5.77
C PHE A 165 16.22 4.86 4.44
N THR A 166 17.29 4.06 4.31
CA THR A 166 18.02 3.90 3.04
C THR A 166 17.10 3.34 1.96
N GLU A 167 16.38 2.25 2.23
CA GLU A 167 15.44 1.65 1.27
C GLU A 167 14.31 2.62 0.88
N TYR A 168 13.81 3.41 1.85
CA TYR A 168 12.88 4.49 1.60
C TYR A 168 13.47 5.53 0.65
N ASN A 169 14.65 6.09 0.94
CA ASN A 169 15.25 7.11 0.08
C ASN A 169 15.52 6.60 -1.35
N GLU A 170 15.97 5.35 -1.48
CA GLU A 170 16.18 4.71 -2.78
C GLU A 170 14.86 4.52 -3.55
N ALA A 171 13.81 4.04 -2.88
CA ALA A 171 12.48 3.93 -3.47
C ALA A 171 11.97 5.30 -3.92
N ARG A 172 12.10 6.32 -3.07
CA ARG A 172 11.69 7.69 -3.35
C ARG A 172 12.40 8.30 -4.55
N ALA A 173 13.70 8.04 -4.70
CA ALA A 173 14.47 8.47 -5.86
C ALA A 173 13.94 7.85 -7.18
N ARG A 174 13.30 6.68 -7.12
CA ARG A 174 12.63 6.04 -8.27
C ARG A 174 11.16 6.40 -8.40
N GLY A 175 10.58 7.13 -7.45
CA GLY A 175 9.14 7.40 -7.39
C GLY A 175 8.31 6.21 -6.88
N ASP A 176 8.92 5.39 -6.04
CA ASP A 176 8.31 4.21 -5.44
C ASP A 176 7.84 4.44 -4.02
N VAL A 177 6.86 3.64 -3.59
CA VAL A 177 6.45 3.53 -2.19
C VAL A 177 6.97 2.25 -1.55
N VAL A 178 7.54 2.39 -0.36
CA VAL A 178 8.01 1.26 0.42
C VAL A 178 6.86 0.63 1.16
N TRP A 179 6.70 -0.68 0.96
CA TRP A 179 5.87 -1.51 1.80
C TRP A 179 6.72 -2.01 2.96
N VAL A 180 6.20 -1.92 4.18
CA VAL A 180 6.88 -2.41 5.38
C VAL A 180 6.02 -3.40 6.14
N MET A 181 6.66 -4.42 6.69
CA MET A 181 6.08 -5.25 7.73
C MET A 181 6.45 -4.65 9.08
N LEU A 182 5.48 -4.63 10.00
CA LEU A 182 5.61 -4.15 11.36
C LEU A 182 5.48 -5.35 12.29
N GLN A 183 6.58 -5.78 12.91
CA GLN A 183 6.58 -6.91 13.84
C GLN A 183 6.12 -6.45 15.21
N MET A 184 4.95 -6.89 15.66
CA MET A 184 4.36 -6.49 16.94
C MET A 184 4.50 -7.61 17.97
N ARG A 185 4.47 -7.23 19.25
CA ARG A 185 4.59 -8.21 20.35
C ARG A 185 3.31 -9.05 20.46
N GLY A 186 3.46 -10.32 20.82
CA GLY A 186 2.35 -11.16 21.28
C GLY A 186 1.64 -11.95 20.18
N ILE A 187 1.16 -11.35 19.09
CA ILE A 187 0.22 -12.08 18.19
C ILE A 187 0.35 -11.82 16.69
N ALA A 188 0.78 -10.66 16.19
CA ALA A 188 0.63 -10.38 14.77
C ALA A 188 1.67 -9.40 14.22
N SER A 189 2.22 -9.76 13.09
CA SER A 189 2.82 -8.84 12.12
C SER A 189 1.75 -8.01 11.43
N HIS A 190 1.92 -6.69 11.39
CA HIS A 190 1.09 -5.77 10.61
C HIS A 190 1.82 -5.30 9.35
N ALA A 191 1.14 -4.58 8.46
CA ALA A 191 1.76 -4.05 7.25
C ALA A 191 1.21 -2.69 6.86
N SER A 192 2.13 -1.82 6.44
CA SER A 192 1.81 -0.44 6.07
C SER A 192 2.65 0.01 4.88
N LEU A 193 2.27 1.15 4.29
CA LEU A 193 3.02 1.80 3.20
C LEU A 193 3.66 3.09 3.74
N ILE A 194 4.98 3.21 3.67
CA ILE A 194 5.68 4.42 4.11
C ILE A 194 5.44 5.54 3.09
N ARG A 195 4.71 6.57 3.50
CA ARG A 195 4.52 7.81 2.74
C ARG A 195 5.68 8.77 2.96
N GLY A 196 6.15 8.90 4.20
CA GLY A 196 7.19 9.83 4.57
C GLY A 196 8.11 9.25 5.63
N MET A 197 9.40 9.51 5.53
CA MET A 197 10.37 9.18 6.56
C MET A 197 11.45 10.26 6.63
N GLU A 198 11.75 10.74 7.83
CA GLU A 198 12.68 11.84 8.07
C GLU A 198 13.57 11.53 9.28
N LEU A 199 14.85 11.94 9.20
CA LEU A 199 15.74 11.96 10.35
C LEU A 199 15.44 13.21 11.19
N THR A 200 15.22 13.02 12.49
CA THR A 200 14.96 14.14 13.41
C THR A 200 16.27 14.79 13.88
N PRO A 201 16.27 16.06 14.33
CA PRO A 201 17.49 16.77 14.74
C PRO A 201 18.28 16.11 15.89
N ASP A 202 17.61 15.36 16.76
CA ASP A 202 18.21 14.57 17.84
C ASP A 202 18.75 13.21 17.36
N GLY A 203 18.65 12.91 16.07
CA GLY A 203 19.13 11.66 15.47
C GLY A 203 18.14 10.50 15.56
N GLY A 204 16.87 10.76 15.89
CA GLY A 204 15.76 9.80 15.77
C GLY A 204 15.13 9.79 14.38
N PHE A 205 13.94 9.20 14.26
CA PHE A 205 13.16 9.11 13.02
C PHE A 205 11.70 9.49 13.24
N ARG A 206 11.12 10.18 12.25
CA ARG A 206 9.67 10.34 12.10
C ARG A 206 9.23 9.60 10.86
N ILE A 207 8.17 8.80 10.97
CA ILE A 207 7.65 8.00 9.87
C ILE A 207 6.15 8.22 9.74
N ALA A 208 5.67 8.55 8.54
CA ALA A 208 4.26 8.65 8.22
C ALA A 208 3.87 7.49 7.30
N MET A 209 2.85 6.73 7.69
CA MET A 209 2.42 5.53 6.98
C MET A 209 0.94 5.58 6.61
N VAL A 210 0.60 5.01 5.46
CA VAL A 210 -0.77 4.58 5.16
C VAL A 210 -0.97 3.22 5.79
N ASP A 211 -1.93 3.14 6.71
CA ASP A 211 -2.20 1.96 7.54
C ASP A 211 -3.62 1.46 7.27
N SER A 212 -3.76 0.14 7.05
CA SER A 212 -5.05 -0.48 6.72
C SER A 212 -6.06 -0.49 7.87
N ASN A 213 -5.63 -0.27 9.12
CA ASN A 213 -6.53 -0.07 10.27
C ASN A 213 -7.05 1.37 10.36
N PHE A 214 -6.44 2.32 9.63
CA PHE A 214 -6.77 3.74 9.71
C PHE A 214 -6.88 4.34 8.30
N PRO A 215 -7.82 3.86 7.45
CA PRO A 215 -7.89 4.24 6.03
C PRO A 215 -8.05 5.75 5.80
N ASP A 216 -8.59 6.45 6.81
CA ASP A 216 -8.93 7.86 6.72
C ASP A 216 -7.81 8.83 7.14
N LYS A 217 -6.68 8.34 7.64
CA LYS A 217 -5.56 9.18 8.09
C LYS A 217 -4.20 8.52 7.87
N LEU A 218 -3.15 9.33 7.90
CA LEU A 218 -1.79 8.80 8.02
C LEU A 218 -1.53 8.48 9.49
N VAL A 219 -0.83 7.37 9.74
CA VAL A 219 -0.34 7.02 11.06
C VAL A 219 1.11 7.48 11.15
N GLU A 220 1.37 8.43 12.03
CA GLU A 220 2.71 8.86 12.40
C GLU A 220 3.29 8.00 13.52
N TYR A 221 4.57 7.64 13.34
CA TYR A 221 5.43 6.98 14.29
C TYR A 221 6.63 7.87 14.58
N VAL A 222 7.11 7.81 15.80
CA VAL A 222 8.36 8.46 16.21
C VAL A 222 9.25 7.43 16.88
N ALA A 223 10.52 7.44 16.50
CA ALA A 223 11.58 6.71 17.19
C ALA A 223 12.63 7.71 17.66
N ARG A 224 12.90 7.75 18.96
CA ARG A 224 13.94 8.57 19.56
C ARG A 224 15.23 7.77 19.76
N PRO A 225 16.38 8.42 19.90
CA PRO A 225 17.59 7.74 20.34
C PRO A 225 17.35 6.99 21.66
N GLY A 226 17.68 5.70 21.70
CA GLY A 226 17.48 4.84 22.87
C GLY A 226 16.23 3.97 22.82
N ASP A 227 15.29 4.25 21.91
CA ASP A 227 14.11 3.40 21.73
C ASP A 227 14.50 2.01 21.22
N LEU A 228 13.63 1.03 21.44
CA LEU A 228 13.83 -0.38 21.09
C LEU A 228 12.81 -0.89 20.05
N GLU A 229 11.81 -0.05 19.74
CA GLU A 229 10.67 -0.30 18.87
C GLU A 229 10.03 1.03 18.45
N LEU A 230 9.25 1.02 17.37
CA LEU A 230 8.44 2.16 16.96
C LEU A 230 7.23 2.29 17.87
N ASN A 231 6.89 3.53 18.21
CA ASN A 231 5.65 3.85 18.90
C ASN A 231 4.81 4.80 18.03
N PRO A 232 3.54 4.48 17.73
CA PRO A 232 2.70 5.41 17.00
C PRO A 232 2.38 6.64 17.85
N SER A 233 2.72 7.82 17.36
CA SER A 233 2.49 9.09 18.05
C SER A 233 1.09 9.68 17.77
N SER A 234 0.43 9.21 16.72
CA SER A 234 -0.84 9.78 16.19
C SER A 234 -2.09 8.96 16.52
N ILE A 235 -1.91 7.78 17.11
CA ILE A 235 -2.99 6.89 17.54
C ILE A 235 -2.69 6.38 18.95
N GLN A 236 -3.70 6.25 19.78
CA GLN A 236 -3.60 5.63 21.10
C GLN A 236 -4.18 4.23 20.99
N VAL A 237 -3.32 3.27 20.65
CA VAL A 237 -3.65 1.85 20.63
C VAL A 237 -2.58 1.14 21.42
N ASP A 238 -3.00 0.50 22.51
CA ASP A 238 -2.10 -0.34 23.30
C ASP A 238 -1.57 -1.47 22.42
N ASP A 239 -0.32 -1.87 22.65
CA ASP A 239 0.36 -2.96 21.93
C ASP A 239 0.61 -2.73 20.43
N TYR A 240 0.52 -1.49 19.94
CA TYR A 240 0.84 -1.13 18.55
C TYR A 240 2.33 -0.81 18.31
N THR A 241 3.19 -1.16 19.26
CA THR A 241 4.64 -1.00 19.09
C THR A 241 5.20 -2.07 18.17
N SER A 242 6.17 -1.68 17.34
CA SER A 242 6.65 -2.58 16.30
C SER A 242 8.06 -2.32 15.82
N VAL A 243 8.67 -3.36 15.23
CA VAL A 243 9.92 -3.24 14.49
C VAL A 243 9.63 -3.29 12.99
N PRO A 244 9.97 -2.25 12.21
CA PRO A 244 9.72 -2.24 10.79
C PRO A 244 10.83 -2.96 10.02
N TYR A 245 10.45 -3.61 8.92
CA TYR A 245 11.37 -3.92 7.83
C TYR A 245 10.65 -3.84 6.49
N ALA A 246 11.37 -3.38 5.48
CA ALA A 246 10.84 -3.27 4.13
C ALA A 246 10.76 -4.65 3.45
N GLY A 247 9.79 -4.80 2.54
CA GLY A 247 9.51 -6.08 1.92
C GLY A 247 8.74 -5.99 0.60
N PHE A 248 8.46 -7.16 0.03
CA PHE A 248 7.69 -7.32 -1.21
C PHE A 248 8.21 -6.47 -2.38
N THR A 249 9.53 -6.37 -2.56
CA THR A 249 10.16 -5.70 -3.71
C THR A 249 9.79 -6.37 -5.03
N ARG A 250 9.58 -7.69 -5.05
CA ARG A 250 9.11 -8.45 -6.22
C ARG A 250 7.72 -8.01 -6.69
N ASP A 251 6.79 -7.77 -5.77
CA ASP A 251 5.47 -7.25 -6.14
C ASP A 251 5.58 -5.88 -6.81
N LEU A 252 6.49 -5.03 -6.34
CA LEU A 252 6.76 -3.73 -6.96
C LEU A 252 7.40 -3.89 -8.35
N ARG A 253 8.35 -4.82 -8.53
CA ARG A 253 8.90 -5.14 -9.86
C ARG A 253 7.80 -5.59 -10.84
N ARG A 254 6.90 -6.47 -10.42
CA ARG A 254 5.76 -6.90 -11.24
C ARG A 254 4.85 -5.75 -11.64
N ILE A 255 4.55 -4.86 -10.69
CA ILE A 255 3.79 -3.65 -10.94
C ILE A 255 4.48 -2.77 -11.99
N HIS A 256 5.79 -2.56 -11.88
CA HIS A 256 6.54 -1.76 -12.85
C HIS A 256 6.49 -2.37 -14.25
N ARG A 257 6.75 -3.67 -14.39
CA ARG A 257 6.64 -4.36 -15.68
C ARG A 257 5.24 -4.30 -16.27
N ALA A 258 4.21 -4.45 -15.44
CA ALA A 258 2.83 -4.34 -15.90
C ALA A 258 2.53 -2.97 -16.50
N VAL A 259 3.19 -1.93 -16.01
CA VAL A 259 3.02 -0.58 -16.55
C VAL A 259 3.96 -0.30 -17.71
N GLU A 260 5.20 -0.76 -17.69
CA GLU A 260 6.09 -0.68 -18.85
C GLU A 260 5.42 -1.32 -20.07
N ARG A 261 4.87 -2.53 -19.92
CA ARG A 261 4.07 -3.18 -20.99
C ARG A 261 2.86 -2.39 -21.44
N TYR A 262 2.24 -1.65 -20.53
CA TYR A 262 1.07 -0.84 -20.86
C TYR A 262 1.46 0.43 -21.62
N CYS A 263 2.63 0.99 -21.32
CA CYS A 263 3.08 2.28 -21.82
C CYS A 263 4.06 2.21 -22.98
N ASP A 264 4.70 1.06 -23.18
CA ASP A 264 5.57 0.77 -24.30
C ASP A 264 5.02 -0.46 -25.04
N PRO A 265 4.31 -0.27 -26.18
CA PRO A 265 3.76 -1.37 -26.95
C PRO A 265 4.82 -2.29 -27.55
N ASP A 266 6.09 -1.83 -27.63
CA ASP A 266 7.21 -2.62 -28.13
C ASP A 266 7.95 -3.37 -27.01
N PHE A 267 7.50 -3.25 -25.76
CA PHE A 267 8.12 -3.91 -24.62
C PHE A 267 8.13 -5.44 -24.79
N LYS A 268 9.32 -6.03 -24.68
CA LYS A 268 9.54 -7.48 -24.68
C LYS A 268 10.14 -7.86 -23.34
N SER A 269 9.42 -8.62 -22.51
CA SER A 269 10.02 -9.21 -21.31
C SER A 269 11.08 -10.22 -21.71
N THR A 270 12.16 -10.30 -20.94
CA THR A 270 13.11 -11.41 -21.09
C THR A 270 12.61 -12.64 -20.33
N PRO A 271 12.88 -13.86 -20.83
CA PRO A 271 12.51 -15.08 -20.11
C PRO A 271 13.14 -15.19 -18.71
N ALA A 272 14.32 -14.60 -18.51
CA ALA A 272 15.01 -14.57 -17.22
C ALA A 272 14.26 -13.71 -16.18
N GLU A 273 13.77 -12.54 -16.60
CA GLU A 273 12.93 -11.68 -15.77
C GLU A 273 11.64 -12.40 -15.35
N ASP A 274 11.03 -13.15 -16.27
CA ASP A 274 9.81 -13.93 -16.01
C ASP A 274 10.08 -15.15 -15.09
N ALA A 275 11.32 -15.67 -15.06
CA ALA A 275 11.75 -16.79 -14.22
C ALA A 275 12.14 -16.35 -12.79
N GLU A 276 12.77 -15.18 -12.60
CA GLU A 276 13.00 -14.59 -11.27
C GLU A 276 11.69 -14.32 -10.53
N ASP A 277 10.61 -14.17 -11.29
CA ASP A 277 9.25 -14.12 -10.81
C ASP A 277 8.72 -15.48 -10.32
N ALA A 278 9.55 -16.51 -10.11
CA ALA A 278 9.18 -17.76 -9.47
C ALA A 278 9.77 -17.94 -8.06
N ASP A 279 10.91 -17.31 -7.74
CA ASP A 279 11.63 -17.53 -6.47
C ASP A 279 11.32 -16.44 -5.43
N ASP A 280 10.85 -16.84 -4.26
CA ASP A 280 10.25 -15.98 -3.23
C ASP A 280 11.06 -15.98 -1.92
N THR A 281 12.32 -16.43 -1.92
CA THR A 281 13.09 -16.48 -0.68
C THR A 281 13.41 -15.07 -0.18
N VAL A 282 12.87 -14.73 1.00
CA VAL A 282 13.42 -13.66 1.84
C VAL A 282 14.89 -13.99 2.05
N ASP A 283 15.78 -13.01 1.88
CA ASP A 283 17.20 -13.21 2.10
C ASP A 283 17.42 -13.79 3.50
N PRO A 284 17.91 -15.03 3.64
CA PRO A 284 18.10 -15.66 4.94
C PRO A 284 18.98 -14.82 5.87
N ARG A 285 19.86 -13.98 5.31
CA ARG A 285 20.75 -13.08 6.05
C ARG A 285 20.02 -11.97 6.81
N ASP A 286 18.76 -11.68 6.47
CA ASP A 286 17.93 -10.79 7.28
C ASP A 286 17.52 -11.40 8.64
N PHE A 287 17.66 -12.73 8.79
CA PHE A 287 17.45 -13.47 10.05
C PHE A 287 18.75 -13.71 10.85
N ASP A 288 19.92 -13.54 10.24
CA ASP A 288 21.22 -13.78 10.91
C ASP A 288 21.62 -12.67 11.90
N LEU A 289 20.89 -11.55 11.96
CA LEU A 289 21.07 -10.51 12.99
C LEU A 289 20.33 -10.80 14.31
N LEU A 290 19.67 -11.95 14.42
CA LEU A 290 18.74 -12.26 15.50
C LEU A 290 19.31 -13.15 16.61
N VAL A 291 20.58 -13.57 16.49
CA VAL A 291 21.27 -14.40 17.48
C VAL A 291 22.40 -13.56 18.09
N ASP A 292 22.04 -12.64 18.99
CA ASP A 292 22.90 -12.09 20.06
C ASP A 292 22.07 -11.16 20.96
#